data_AF-A0A9E8SFJ4-F1
#
_entry.id   AF-A0A9E8SFJ4-F1
#
_cell.length_a   1.000
_cell.length_b   1.000
_cell.length_c   1.000
_cell.angle_alpha   90.00
_cell.angle_beta   90.00
_cell.angle_gamma   90.00
#
_symmetry.space_group_name_H-M   'P 1'
#
loop_
_entity.id
_entity.type
_entity.pdbx_description
1 polymer ?
#
loop_
_entity_poly.entity_id
_entity_poly.type
_entity_poly.pdbx_seq_one_letter_code
_entity_poly.pdbx_strand_id
1 'polypeptide(L)'
;MKNTIYLLVFVCIFSCKEDVQETETTTTETPKSEMQSNLDKYVSVKLTSDLSALSDKEKEMLPILMEAANKMNDLFWYEAYGDCDALLNSISDETTKTYVKINYGPWDRLNNNKPFIDGVGEKPKGANFYPKDMSKEEFGSATLDNKSSIYNFVRRDGAGKLFTIPYYKKFEVEVKQVSDLLLKAAELAEDKGLKTYLELRAAALLNDDYREK
;
A
#
# COMPACT_ATOMS: atom_id res chain seq x y z
N MET A 1 75.30 -55.69 3.00
CA MET A 1 74.02 -55.70 3.77
C MET A 1 73.06 -56.65 3.07
N LYS A 2 72.32 -57.43 3.86
CA LYS A 2 71.72 -58.74 3.59
C LYS A 2 70.53 -58.77 2.59
N ASN A 3 70.53 -59.86 1.81
CA ASN A 3 69.47 -60.80 1.37
C ASN A 3 68.12 -60.33 0.78
N THR A 4 67.97 -60.56 -0.54
CA THR A 4 67.24 -61.68 -1.20
C THR A 4 65.78 -62.05 -0.78
N ILE A 5 64.87 -61.87 -1.78
CA ILE A 5 63.70 -62.67 -2.27
C ILE A 5 62.37 -62.71 -1.47
N TYR A 6 61.25 -62.45 -2.18
CA TYR A 6 60.06 -63.33 -2.45
C TYR A 6 59.05 -62.50 -3.28
N LEU A 7 58.85 -62.71 -4.59
CA LEU A 7 57.96 -63.65 -5.29
C LEU A 7 56.51 -63.78 -4.75
N LEU A 8 55.56 -63.44 -5.64
CA LEU A 8 54.20 -63.99 -5.83
C LEU A 8 53.07 -63.58 -4.83
N VAL A 9 52.02 -62.91 -5.32
CA VAL A 9 50.73 -63.49 -5.77
C VAL A 9 49.66 -62.39 -5.90
N PHE A 10 48.92 -62.54 -7.00
CA PHE A 10 47.74 -61.84 -7.50
C PHE A 10 46.52 -61.91 -6.56
N VAL A 11 45.87 -60.77 -6.30
CA VAL A 11 44.42 -60.72 -6.00
C VAL A 11 43.85 -59.44 -6.63
N CYS A 12 43.21 -59.58 -7.79
CA CYS A 12 42.33 -58.55 -8.34
C CYS A 12 41.00 -58.61 -7.60
N ILE A 13 40.75 -57.64 -6.72
CA ILE A 13 39.43 -57.41 -6.13
C ILE A 13 38.70 -56.45 -7.08
N PHE A 14 37.80 -56.98 -7.91
CA PHE A 14 36.80 -56.19 -8.60
C PHE A 14 35.81 -55.68 -7.54
N SER A 15 36.07 -54.47 -7.04
CA SER A 15 35.06 -53.72 -6.29
C SER A 15 34.26 -52.93 -7.31
N CYS A 16 33.04 -53.39 -7.62
CA CYS A 16 32.02 -52.59 -8.28
C CYS A 16 31.70 -51.40 -7.36
N LYS A 17 32.37 -50.28 -7.60
CA LYS A 17 31.93 -48.99 -7.10
C LYS A 17 30.87 -48.52 -8.09
N GLU A 18 29.61 -48.61 -7.68
CA GLU A 18 28.54 -47.86 -8.34
C GLU A 18 28.97 -46.39 -8.37
N ASP A 19 29.13 -45.85 -9.58
CA ASP A 19 29.17 -44.41 -9.81
C ASP A 19 27.81 -43.87 -9.39
N VAL A 20 27.74 -43.39 -8.15
CA VAL A 20 26.68 -42.48 -7.75
C VAL A 20 26.95 -41.19 -8.51
N GLN A 21 26.30 -41.05 -9.68
CA GLN A 21 26.11 -39.75 -10.31
C GLN A 21 25.39 -38.88 -9.29
N GLU A 22 26.16 -38.04 -8.61
CA GLU A 22 25.67 -36.86 -7.93
C GLU A 22 24.95 -36.04 -8.99
N THR A 23 23.62 -36.20 -9.02
CA THR A 23 22.76 -35.40 -9.88
C THR A 23 22.80 -34.03 -9.22
N GLU A 24 23.74 -33.18 -9.67
CA GLU A 24 23.63 -31.74 -9.47
C GLU A 24 22.23 -31.37 -9.93
N THR A 25 21.34 -31.19 -8.95
CA THR A 25 20.05 -30.58 -9.20
C THR A 25 20.40 -29.12 -9.39
N THR A 26 20.85 -28.78 -10.61
CA THR A 26 20.92 -27.40 -11.04
C THR A 26 19.49 -26.90 -11.01
N THR A 27 19.08 -26.35 -9.87
CA THR A 27 17.89 -25.52 -9.77
C THR A 27 18.12 -24.45 -10.83
N THR A 28 17.44 -24.60 -11.96
CA THR A 28 17.49 -23.62 -13.03
C THR A 28 16.70 -22.44 -12.47
N GLU A 29 17.36 -21.58 -11.69
CA GLU A 29 16.78 -20.32 -11.24
C GLU A 29 16.44 -19.55 -12.50
N THR A 30 15.15 -19.52 -12.83
CA THR A 30 14.65 -18.66 -13.89
C THR A 30 15.04 -17.23 -13.49
N PRO A 31 15.70 -16.45 -14.38
CA PRO A 31 16.08 -15.08 -14.06
C PRO A 31 14.86 -14.32 -13.56
N LYS A 32 14.92 -13.86 -12.32
CA LYS A 32 13.85 -13.12 -11.68
C LYS A 32 13.56 -11.84 -12.48
N SER A 33 12.29 -11.58 -12.77
CA SER A 33 11.91 -10.36 -13.49
C SER A 33 12.31 -9.12 -12.68
N GLU A 34 12.51 -7.98 -13.35
CA GLU A 34 12.76 -6.71 -12.68
C GLU A 34 11.65 -6.37 -11.69
N MET A 35 10.38 -6.59 -12.09
CA MET A 35 9.24 -6.34 -11.23
C MET A 35 9.23 -7.21 -9.98
N GLN A 36 9.56 -8.51 -10.11
CA GLN A 36 9.70 -9.37 -8.95
C GLN A 36 10.87 -8.91 -8.06
N SER A 37 11.96 -8.41 -8.65
CA SER A 37 13.08 -7.84 -7.90
C SER A 37 12.70 -6.59 -7.12
N ASN A 38 11.82 -5.76 -7.69
CA ASN A 38 11.24 -4.60 -7.02
C ASN A 38 10.29 -5.01 -5.89
N LEU A 39 9.43 -6.01 -6.12
CA LEU A 39 8.49 -6.49 -5.11
C LEU A 39 9.20 -7.07 -3.88
N ASP A 40 10.27 -7.84 -4.08
CA ASP A 40 11.03 -8.46 -2.99
C ASP A 40 11.74 -7.46 -2.05
N LYS A 41 11.81 -6.17 -2.41
CA LYS A 41 12.20 -5.10 -1.47
C LYS A 41 11.21 -4.96 -0.31
N TYR A 42 9.95 -5.35 -0.53
CA TYR A 42 8.89 -5.35 0.48
C TYR A 42 8.77 -6.73 1.13
N VAL A 43 9.39 -6.87 2.29
CA VAL A 43 9.32 -8.11 3.07
C VAL A 43 7.96 -8.22 3.77
N SER A 44 7.27 -9.34 3.54
CA SER A 44 6.01 -9.62 4.24
C SER A 44 6.27 -9.99 5.70
N VAL A 45 5.66 -9.25 6.61
CA VAL A 45 5.75 -9.50 8.05
C VAL A 45 4.34 -9.63 8.60
N LYS A 46 4.10 -10.68 9.39
CA LYS A 46 2.84 -10.86 10.09
C LYS A 46 2.77 -9.87 11.26
N LEU A 47 1.91 -8.86 11.15
CA LEU A 47 1.56 -7.99 12.27
C LEU A 47 0.59 -8.73 13.19
N THR A 48 0.89 -8.72 14.49
CA THR A 48 0.07 -9.33 15.54
C THR A 48 0.10 -8.43 16.76
N SER A 49 -0.92 -8.53 17.61
CA SER A 49 -0.99 -7.83 18.89
C SER A 49 -1.59 -8.75 19.94
N ASP A 50 -1.16 -8.62 21.19
CA ASP A 50 -1.86 -9.21 22.32
C ASP A 50 -3.11 -8.38 22.63
N LEU A 51 -4.27 -9.03 22.68
CA LEU A 51 -5.56 -8.42 22.96
C LEU A 51 -6.10 -8.83 24.34
N SER A 52 -5.29 -9.53 25.15
CA SER A 52 -5.69 -10.05 26.46
C SER A 52 -6.11 -8.96 27.44
N ALA A 53 -5.53 -7.76 27.32
CA ALA A 53 -5.83 -6.60 28.15
C ALA A 53 -7.14 -5.89 27.77
N LEU A 54 -7.72 -6.18 26.61
CA LEU A 54 -8.94 -5.51 26.14
C LEU A 54 -10.20 -6.09 26.76
N SER A 55 -11.15 -5.21 27.11
CA SER A 55 -12.50 -5.60 27.49
C SER A 55 -13.25 -6.24 26.32
N ASP A 56 -14.36 -6.93 26.61
CA ASP A 56 -15.16 -7.55 25.56
C ASP A 56 -15.74 -6.51 24.60
N LYS A 57 -16.14 -5.33 25.09
CA LYS A 57 -16.61 -4.21 24.25
C LYS A 57 -15.50 -3.63 23.39
N GLU A 58 -14.29 -3.51 23.93
CA GLU A 58 -13.13 -3.05 23.14
C GLU A 58 -12.81 -4.04 22.01
N LYS A 59 -12.91 -5.34 22.26
CA LYS A 59 -12.76 -6.37 21.22
C LYS A 59 -13.87 -6.29 20.16
N GLU A 60 -15.11 -6.03 20.57
CA GLU A 60 -16.23 -5.78 19.65
C GLU A 60 -16.05 -4.50 18.82
N MET A 61 -15.39 -3.48 19.38
CA MET A 61 -15.10 -2.21 18.70
C MET A 61 -14.07 -2.37 17.57
N LEU A 62 -13.09 -3.27 17.73
CA LEU A 62 -12.00 -3.46 16.76
C LEU A 62 -12.46 -3.67 15.31
N PRO A 63 -13.36 -4.63 14.98
CA PRO A 63 -13.79 -4.82 13.60
C PRO A 63 -14.45 -3.58 13.00
N ILE A 64 -15.16 -2.78 13.81
CA ILE A 64 -15.81 -1.53 13.37
C ILE A 64 -14.74 -0.49 13.00
N LEU A 65 -13.74 -0.31 13.86
CA LEU A 65 -12.62 0.60 13.59
C LEU A 65 -11.76 0.14 12.41
N MET A 66 -11.60 -1.17 12.23
CA MET A 66 -10.91 -1.74 11.07
C MET A 66 -11.69 -1.48 9.78
N GLU A 67 -13.02 -1.59 9.80
CA GLU A 67 -13.86 -1.24 8.65
C GLU A 67 -13.75 0.25 8.29
N ALA A 68 -13.79 1.12 9.30
CA ALA A 68 -13.58 2.56 9.13
C ALA A 68 -12.18 2.87 8.56
N ALA A 69 -11.14 2.23 9.08
CA ALA A 69 -9.77 2.37 8.59
C ALA A 69 -9.61 1.85 7.16
N ASN A 70 -10.27 0.74 6.80
CA ASN A 70 -10.23 0.19 5.46
C ASN A 70 -10.78 1.16 4.41
N LYS A 71 -11.83 1.93 4.75
CA LYS A 71 -12.38 2.97 3.87
C LYS A 71 -11.38 4.10 3.57
N MET A 72 -10.43 4.36 4.47
CA MET A 72 -9.38 5.36 4.21
C MET A 72 -8.46 4.95 3.06
N ASN A 73 -8.31 3.64 2.79
CA ASN A 73 -7.54 3.18 1.63
C ASN A 73 -8.19 3.65 0.33
N ASP A 74 -9.52 3.59 0.22
CA ASP A 74 -10.29 4.01 -0.96
C ASP A 74 -10.06 5.52 -1.24
N LEU A 75 -10.11 6.33 -0.18
CA LEU A 75 -9.86 7.77 -0.26
C LEU A 75 -8.42 8.08 -0.70
N PHE A 76 -7.45 7.43 -0.06
CA PHE A 76 -6.04 7.64 -0.36
C PHE A 76 -5.65 7.19 -1.77
N TRP A 77 -6.29 6.13 -2.31
CA TRP A 77 -6.14 5.74 -3.70
C TRP A 77 -6.55 6.85 -4.67
N TYR A 78 -7.71 7.46 -4.41
CA TYR A 78 -8.16 8.59 -5.22
C TYR A 78 -7.19 9.77 -5.11
N GLU A 79 -6.71 10.10 -3.92
CA GLU A 79 -5.76 11.20 -3.71
C GLU A 79 -4.41 10.96 -4.38
N ALA A 80 -3.88 9.75 -4.29
CA ALA A 80 -2.55 9.40 -4.78
C ALA A 80 -2.51 9.26 -6.31
N TYR A 81 -3.57 8.75 -6.92
CA TYR A 81 -3.64 8.44 -8.34
C TYR A 81 -4.93 8.93 -9.01
N GLY A 82 -6.09 8.56 -8.45
CA GLY A 82 -7.40 8.74 -9.06
C GLY A 82 -8.14 7.41 -9.19
N ASP A 83 -8.46 7.00 -10.41
CA ASP A 83 -9.23 5.78 -10.66
C ASP A 83 -8.37 4.52 -10.49
N CYS A 84 -8.37 3.96 -9.28
CA CYS A 84 -7.61 2.75 -8.94
C CYS A 84 -8.03 1.54 -9.79
N ASP A 85 -9.34 1.36 -10.00
CA ASP A 85 -9.86 0.21 -10.72
C ASP A 85 -9.45 0.24 -12.19
N ALA A 86 -9.53 1.41 -12.85
CA ALA A 86 -9.06 1.55 -14.22
C ALA A 86 -7.57 1.20 -14.36
N LEU A 87 -6.73 1.64 -13.42
CA LEU A 87 -5.30 1.31 -13.42
C LEU A 87 -5.08 -0.18 -13.23
N LEU A 88 -5.66 -0.78 -12.19
CA LEU A 88 -5.45 -2.19 -11.88
C LEU A 88 -5.98 -3.11 -12.98
N ASN A 89 -7.09 -2.74 -13.62
CA ASN A 89 -7.66 -3.48 -14.74
C ASN A 89 -6.84 -3.38 -16.03
N SER A 90 -6.02 -2.33 -16.19
CA SER A 90 -5.12 -2.19 -17.34
C SER A 90 -3.87 -3.07 -17.25
N ILE A 91 -3.59 -3.65 -16.08
CA ILE A 91 -2.39 -4.45 -15.83
C ILE A 91 -2.78 -5.93 -15.92
N SER A 92 -2.05 -6.75 -16.66
CA SER A 92 -2.28 -8.20 -16.72
C SER A 92 -1.38 -8.97 -15.74
N ASP A 93 -0.17 -8.48 -15.50
CA ASP A 93 0.82 -9.12 -14.64
C ASP A 93 0.50 -8.92 -13.15
N GLU A 94 0.28 -10.02 -12.42
CA GLU A 94 -0.14 -9.98 -11.01
C GLU A 94 0.96 -9.48 -10.06
N THR A 95 2.24 -9.71 -10.39
CA THR A 95 3.37 -9.15 -9.63
C THR A 95 3.35 -7.63 -9.74
N THR A 96 3.15 -7.09 -10.93
CA THR A 96 2.99 -5.65 -11.19
C THR A 96 1.77 -5.09 -10.46
N LYS A 97 0.60 -5.76 -10.52
CA LYS A 97 -0.58 -5.32 -9.75
C LYS A 97 -0.31 -5.26 -8.25
N THR A 98 0.37 -6.26 -7.71
CA THR A 98 0.74 -6.29 -6.28
C THR A 98 1.66 -5.13 -5.93
N TYR A 99 2.64 -4.85 -6.79
CA TYR A 99 3.55 -3.74 -6.60
C TYR A 99 2.85 -2.37 -6.69
N VAL A 100 1.92 -2.20 -7.63
CA VAL A 100 1.03 -1.03 -7.71
C VAL A 100 0.22 -0.86 -6.43
N LYS A 101 -0.34 -1.97 -5.91
CA LYS A 101 -1.16 -1.94 -4.69
C LYS A 101 -0.37 -1.44 -3.48
N ILE A 102 0.84 -1.96 -3.28
CA ILE A 102 1.73 -1.53 -2.19
C ILE A 102 2.09 -0.05 -2.31
N ASN A 103 2.31 0.45 -3.54
CA ASN A 103 2.72 1.82 -3.78
C ASN A 103 1.56 2.83 -3.90
N TYR A 104 0.29 2.40 -3.84
CA TYR A 104 -0.87 3.26 -4.11
C TYR A 104 -0.73 4.04 -5.43
N GLY A 105 -0.30 3.33 -6.48
CA GLY A 105 -0.12 3.89 -7.82
C GLY A 105 1.09 3.32 -8.56
N PRO A 106 1.29 3.74 -9.82
CA PRO A 106 2.31 3.19 -10.73
C PRO A 106 3.71 3.82 -10.56
N TRP A 107 4.04 4.29 -9.35
CA TRP A 107 5.30 4.98 -9.04
C TRP A 107 6.01 4.36 -7.84
N ASP A 108 7.29 4.01 -7.99
CA ASP A 108 8.08 3.35 -6.95
C ASP A 108 8.42 4.36 -5.84
N ARG A 109 7.75 4.23 -4.69
CA ARG A 109 7.95 5.12 -3.54
C ARG A 109 9.34 5.01 -2.91
N LEU A 110 10.03 3.89 -3.08
CA LEU A 110 11.41 3.67 -2.60
C LEU A 110 12.45 4.19 -3.59
N ASN A 111 12.04 4.56 -4.81
CA ASN A 111 12.92 5.07 -5.87
C ASN A 111 12.43 6.42 -6.38
N ASN A 112 12.20 7.36 -5.46
CA ASN A 112 11.84 8.76 -5.76
C ASN A 112 10.58 8.92 -6.65
N ASN A 113 9.59 8.03 -6.53
CA ASN A 113 8.38 7.99 -7.35
C ASN A 113 8.66 7.84 -8.86
N LYS A 114 9.74 7.17 -9.25
CA LYS A 114 9.95 6.82 -10.67
C LYS A 114 8.79 5.94 -11.17
N PRO A 115 8.20 6.23 -12.34
CA PRO A 115 7.19 5.36 -12.92
C PRO A 115 7.81 4.00 -13.29
N PHE A 116 7.05 2.93 -13.09
CA PHE A 116 7.48 1.56 -13.42
C PHE A 116 6.52 0.84 -14.38
N ILE A 117 5.55 1.56 -14.94
CA ILE A 117 4.62 1.07 -15.96
C ILE A 117 4.79 1.90 -17.22
N ASP A 118 4.87 1.24 -18.37
CA ASP A 118 5.00 1.90 -19.67
C ASP A 118 3.83 2.86 -19.94
N GLY A 119 4.15 4.03 -20.49
CA GLY A 119 3.17 5.09 -20.77
C GLY A 119 2.73 5.91 -19.55
N VAL A 120 3.13 5.52 -18.33
CA VAL A 120 2.92 6.34 -17.14
C VAL A 120 4.03 7.39 -17.04
N GLY A 121 3.65 8.66 -17.00
CA GLY A 121 4.57 9.78 -16.80
C GLY A 121 5.04 9.94 -15.35
N GLU A 122 5.82 10.99 -15.10
CA GLU A 122 6.22 11.37 -13.74
C GLU A 122 5.00 11.57 -12.83
N LYS A 123 5.17 11.26 -11.54
CA LYS A 123 4.11 11.48 -10.55
C LYS A 123 3.80 12.98 -10.46
N PRO A 124 2.52 13.40 -10.62
CA PRO A 124 2.16 14.80 -10.46
C PRO A 124 2.55 15.31 -9.06
N LYS A 125 3.19 16.48 -9.00
CA LYS A 125 3.62 17.10 -7.73
C LYS A 125 2.45 17.38 -6.79
N GLY A 126 1.28 17.68 -7.35
CA GLY A 126 0.03 17.88 -6.62
C GLY A 126 -0.78 16.60 -6.42
N ALA A 127 -0.24 15.41 -6.75
CA ALA A 127 -0.97 14.15 -6.84
C ALA A 127 -2.30 14.34 -7.57
N ASN A 128 -3.42 13.90 -6.98
CA ASN A 128 -4.76 14.16 -7.49
C ASN A 128 -5.50 15.29 -6.73
N PHE A 129 -4.80 16.14 -5.97
CA PHE A 129 -5.42 17.27 -5.26
C PHE A 129 -5.76 18.43 -6.20
N TYR A 130 -4.98 18.60 -7.27
CA TYR A 130 -5.08 19.69 -8.23
C TYR A 130 -5.29 19.15 -9.64
N PRO A 131 -5.74 19.96 -10.61
CA PRO A 131 -5.71 19.57 -12.02
C PRO A 131 -4.29 19.20 -12.44
N LYS A 132 -4.15 18.14 -13.25
CA LYS A 132 -2.83 17.61 -13.66
C LYS A 132 -2.00 18.63 -14.45
N ASP A 133 -2.65 19.57 -15.12
CA ASP A 133 -2.06 20.63 -15.95
C ASP A 133 -1.86 21.95 -15.19
N MET A 134 -2.24 22.02 -13.91
CA MET A 134 -2.16 23.26 -13.13
C MET A 134 -0.71 23.58 -12.73
N SER A 135 -0.29 24.81 -13.02
CA SER A 135 0.99 25.33 -12.55
C SER A 135 0.88 25.95 -11.15
N LYS A 136 2.03 26.13 -10.49
CA LYS A 136 2.08 26.83 -9.19
C LYS A 136 1.67 28.29 -9.32
N GLU A 137 2.03 28.92 -10.44
CA GLU A 137 1.74 30.31 -10.76
C GLU A 137 0.25 30.52 -10.99
N GLU A 138 -0.41 29.59 -11.69
CA GLU A 138 -1.86 29.58 -11.86
C GLU A 138 -2.57 29.45 -10.51
N PHE A 139 -2.17 28.47 -9.68
CA PHE A 139 -2.74 28.32 -8.33
C PHE A 139 -2.51 29.58 -7.47
N GLY A 140 -1.31 30.15 -7.54
CA GLY A 140 -0.93 31.36 -6.79
C GLY A 140 -1.80 32.56 -7.14
N SER A 141 -2.07 32.76 -8.45
CA SER A 141 -2.88 33.87 -8.96
C SER A 141 -4.39 33.65 -8.88
N ALA A 142 -4.86 32.40 -8.81
CA ALA A 142 -6.29 32.09 -8.74
C ALA A 142 -6.96 32.67 -7.48
N THR A 143 -8.09 33.37 -7.63
CA THR A 143 -8.94 33.78 -6.50
C THR A 143 -9.98 32.70 -6.26
N LEU A 144 -9.78 31.91 -5.20
CA LEU A 144 -10.58 30.73 -4.86
C LEU A 144 -10.81 30.71 -3.36
N ASP A 145 -12.05 30.48 -2.96
CA ASP A 145 -12.42 30.38 -1.54
C ASP A 145 -11.72 29.19 -0.89
N ASN A 146 -11.09 29.45 0.26
CA ASN A 146 -10.38 28.45 1.05
C ASN A 146 -9.35 27.61 0.26
N LYS A 147 -8.73 28.19 -0.78
CA LYS A 147 -7.78 27.46 -1.64
C LYS A 147 -6.56 26.89 -0.92
N SER A 148 -6.17 27.49 0.19
CA SER A 148 -5.05 27.03 1.03
C SER A 148 -5.48 26.09 2.16
N SER A 149 -6.77 25.71 2.24
CA SER A 149 -7.22 24.70 3.18
C SER A 149 -6.59 23.36 2.84
N ILE A 150 -6.13 22.64 3.86
CA ILE A 150 -5.62 21.26 3.72
C ILE A 150 -6.74 20.24 3.49
N TYR A 151 -8.00 20.67 3.50
CA TYR A 151 -9.21 19.84 3.30
C TYR A 151 -9.97 20.21 2.02
N ASN A 152 -9.28 20.76 1.01
CA ASN A 152 -9.92 21.10 -0.27
C ASN A 152 -9.17 20.47 -1.44
N PHE A 153 -9.93 20.01 -2.43
CA PHE A 153 -9.47 19.74 -3.78
C PHE A 153 -9.64 20.97 -4.66
N VAL A 154 -8.80 21.13 -5.67
CA VAL A 154 -8.97 22.11 -6.74
C VAL A 154 -9.30 21.38 -8.03
N ARG A 155 -10.31 21.85 -8.77
CA ARG A 155 -10.75 21.28 -10.05
C ARG A 155 -11.04 22.37 -11.07
N ARG A 156 -11.15 21.95 -12.33
CA ARG A 156 -11.64 22.76 -13.46
C ARG A 156 -13.06 22.33 -13.80
N ASP A 157 -13.93 23.29 -14.10
CA ASP A 157 -15.22 23.01 -14.71
C ASP A 157 -15.08 22.82 -16.23
N GLY A 158 -16.20 22.59 -16.93
CA GLY A 158 -16.21 22.42 -18.39
C GLY A 158 -15.76 23.65 -19.19
N ALA A 159 -15.72 24.84 -18.57
CA ALA A 159 -15.21 26.07 -19.16
C ALA A 159 -13.73 26.33 -18.79
N GLY A 160 -13.10 25.42 -18.03
CA GLY A 160 -11.72 25.54 -17.56
C GLY A 160 -11.56 26.42 -16.32
N LYS A 161 -12.64 26.97 -15.76
CA LYS A 161 -12.60 27.81 -14.57
C LYS A 161 -12.32 26.96 -13.34
N LEU A 162 -11.43 27.46 -12.49
CA LEU A 162 -11.06 26.80 -11.25
C LEU A 162 -12.13 26.95 -10.17
N PHE A 163 -12.28 25.90 -9.37
CA PHE A 163 -13.11 25.89 -8.17
C PHE A 163 -12.55 24.94 -7.10
N THR A 164 -12.95 25.13 -5.85
CA THR A 164 -12.60 24.26 -4.72
C THR A 164 -13.73 23.29 -4.39
N ILE A 165 -13.37 22.09 -3.95
CA ILE A 165 -14.30 21.07 -3.45
C ILE A 165 -13.84 20.67 -2.05
N PRO A 166 -14.65 20.90 -0.99
CA PRO A 166 -14.37 20.38 0.35
C PRO A 166 -14.22 18.86 0.35
N TYR A 167 -13.35 18.36 1.21
CA TYR A 167 -13.04 16.95 1.34
C TYR A 167 -14.29 16.14 1.70
N TYR A 168 -15.06 16.61 2.69
CA TYR A 168 -16.32 15.95 3.06
C TYR A 168 -17.34 15.89 1.91
N LYS A 169 -17.32 16.86 0.98
CA LYS A 169 -18.20 16.83 -0.21
C LYS A 169 -17.65 15.91 -1.29
N LYS A 170 -16.33 15.89 -1.46
CA LYS A 170 -15.69 15.06 -2.48
C LYS A 170 -15.89 13.56 -2.18
N PHE A 171 -15.94 13.21 -0.91
CA PHE A 171 -16.04 11.84 -0.41
C PHE A 171 -17.28 11.65 0.47
N GLU A 172 -18.38 12.34 0.14
CA GLU A 172 -19.60 12.41 0.97
C GLU A 172 -20.12 11.02 1.37
N VAL A 173 -20.09 10.06 0.45
CA VAL A 173 -20.56 8.70 0.71
C VAL A 173 -19.63 7.99 1.69
N GLU A 174 -18.33 8.01 1.43
CA GLU A 174 -17.33 7.30 2.20
C GLU A 174 -17.16 7.90 3.61
N VAL A 175 -17.04 9.23 3.72
CA VAL A 175 -16.89 9.90 5.02
C VAL A 175 -18.13 9.80 5.88
N LYS A 176 -19.33 9.73 5.27
CA LYS A 176 -20.56 9.40 5.99
C LYS A 176 -20.53 7.99 6.54
N GLN A 177 -20.14 6.99 5.74
CA GLN A 177 -20.01 5.61 6.22
C GLN A 177 -19.02 5.52 7.39
N VAL A 178 -17.89 6.20 7.29
CA VAL A 178 -16.87 6.24 8.35
C VAL A 178 -17.41 6.95 9.58
N SER A 179 -18.11 8.07 9.43
CA SER A 179 -18.78 8.76 10.53
C SER A 179 -19.76 7.85 11.27
N ASP A 180 -20.64 7.14 10.54
CA ASP A 180 -21.60 6.20 11.12
C ASP A 180 -20.88 5.05 11.87
N LEU A 181 -19.76 4.54 11.35
CA LEU A 181 -18.95 3.51 12.00
C LEU A 181 -18.27 4.03 13.28
N LEU A 182 -17.74 5.24 13.26
CA LEU A 182 -17.13 5.85 14.46
C LEU A 182 -18.16 6.10 15.56
N LEU A 183 -19.39 6.50 15.20
CA LEU A 183 -20.48 6.62 16.18
C LEU A 183 -20.85 5.27 16.80
N LYS A 184 -20.94 4.20 15.99
CA LYS A 184 -21.15 2.83 16.50
C LYS A 184 -20.02 2.40 17.44
N ALA A 185 -18.77 2.70 17.09
CA ALA A 185 -17.63 2.42 17.96
C ALA A 185 -17.71 3.22 19.27
N ALA A 186 -18.17 4.48 19.22
CA ALA A 186 -18.34 5.32 20.40
C ALA A 186 -19.39 4.78 21.38
N GLU A 187 -20.42 4.07 20.91
CA GLU A 187 -21.40 3.39 21.77
C GLU A 187 -20.78 2.26 22.60
N LEU A 188 -19.71 1.63 22.10
CA LEU A 188 -18.97 0.58 22.78
C LEU A 188 -17.87 1.12 23.71
N ALA A 189 -17.48 2.39 23.56
CA ALA A 189 -16.38 2.98 24.32
C ALA A 189 -16.74 3.21 25.79
N GLU A 190 -16.09 2.46 26.68
CA GLU A 190 -16.25 2.58 28.13
C GLU A 190 -15.44 3.75 28.71
N ASP A 191 -14.29 4.05 28.09
CA ASP A 191 -13.53 5.26 28.39
C ASP A 191 -14.21 6.50 27.79
N LYS A 192 -14.45 7.50 28.65
CA LYS A 192 -15.15 8.73 28.26
C LYS A 192 -14.36 9.56 27.25
N GLY A 193 -13.02 9.54 27.35
CA GLY A 193 -12.15 10.29 26.44
C GLY A 193 -12.21 9.71 25.03
N LEU A 194 -12.11 8.39 24.91
CA LEU A 194 -12.23 7.68 23.64
C LEU A 194 -13.62 7.89 23.01
N LYS A 195 -14.68 7.77 23.80
CA LYS A 195 -16.04 8.04 23.32
C LYS A 195 -16.16 9.44 22.72
N THR A 196 -15.73 10.45 23.47
CA THR A 196 -15.77 11.86 23.03
C THR A 196 -14.94 12.05 21.76
N TYR A 197 -13.74 11.47 21.69
CA TYR A 197 -12.89 11.55 20.51
C TYR A 197 -13.56 10.97 19.26
N LEU A 198 -14.18 9.79 19.37
CA LEU A 198 -14.85 9.13 18.26
C LEU A 198 -16.06 9.94 17.77
N GLU A 199 -16.86 10.50 18.69
CA GLU A 199 -18.00 11.37 18.37
C GLU A 199 -17.56 12.65 17.66
N LEU A 200 -16.55 13.35 18.19
CA LEU A 200 -15.99 14.56 17.56
C LEU A 200 -15.39 14.25 16.18
N ARG A 201 -14.66 13.14 16.05
CA ARG A 201 -14.09 12.73 14.76
C ARG A 201 -15.17 12.38 13.74
N ALA A 202 -16.23 11.71 14.18
CA ALA A 202 -17.37 11.39 13.33
C ALA A 202 -18.05 12.67 12.78
N ALA A 203 -18.22 13.68 13.62
CA ALA A 203 -18.77 14.97 13.19
C ALA A 203 -17.84 15.72 12.24
N ALA A 204 -16.53 15.77 12.55
CA ALA A 204 -15.52 16.46 11.75
C ALA A 204 -15.44 15.92 10.31
N LEU A 205 -15.63 14.62 10.11
CA LEU A 205 -15.66 13.98 8.79
C LEU A 205 -16.76 14.52 7.88
N LEU A 206 -17.82 15.13 8.45
CA LEU A 206 -18.98 15.61 7.70
C LEU A 206 -18.93 17.12 7.42
N ASN A 207 -17.96 17.84 7.98
CA ASN A 207 -17.88 19.30 7.86
C ASN A 207 -16.45 19.85 7.67
N ASP A 208 -15.42 19.00 7.69
CA ASP A 208 -13.99 19.32 7.64
C ASP A 208 -13.45 20.20 8.80
N ASP A 209 -14.18 20.34 9.91
CA ASP A 209 -13.71 21.00 11.12
C ASP A 209 -13.12 20.00 12.13
N TYR A 210 -11.82 19.77 12.00
CA TYR A 210 -11.05 18.87 12.88
C TYR A 210 -10.43 19.58 14.09
N ARG A 211 -10.80 20.83 14.39
CA ARG A 211 -10.19 21.62 15.48
C ARG A 211 -11.09 21.78 16.70
N GLU A 212 -12.31 21.25 16.66
CA GLU A 212 -13.18 21.17 17.83
C GLU A 212 -12.49 20.39 18.97
N LYS A 213 -12.71 20.86 20.21
CA LYS A 213 -12.09 20.34 21.44
C LYS A 213 -13.15 19.79 22.38
#